data_AF-P37492-F1
#
_entry.id   AF-P37492-F1
#
_cell.length_a   1.000
_cell.length_b   1.000
_cell.length_c   1.000
_cell.angle_alpha   90.00
_cell.angle_beta   90.00
_cell.angle_gamma   90.00
#
_symmetry.space_group_name_H-M   'P 1'
#
loop_
_entity.id
_entity.type
_entity.pdbx_description
1 polymer ?
#
loop_
_entity_poly.entity_id
_entity_poly.type
_entity_poly.pdbx_seq_one_letter_code
_entity_poly.pdbx_strand_id
1 'polypeptide(L)'
;MKIKRLLLILCLLLFLVTLWFNQNHTYLGKNSIASLLYMNNSTFGYSSIFAYTLFYIVPFLMLLSNFFHSENPYKVMRMVKRKNYYKSKIMEIGFVSLLFSSIHTVINITCTHIFFSKNLLVEANFLSICLLNMISLVFFYLSVGIMFRLTYDLFNSVALAIFIVYIILDSLYFGVKLLLPNGYWEPFRDLAIFTNMLNRYWSTSNLIIVYIRQIIIVFIFYLVGSSIFLNKDYKK
;
A
#
# COMPACT_ATOMS: atom_id res chain seq x y z
N MET A 1 -22.49 4.09 -10.62
CA MET A 1 -21.07 3.94 -10.17
C MET A 1 -20.76 4.64 -8.85
N LYS A 2 -21.19 5.89 -8.60
CA LYS A 2 -20.86 6.62 -7.36
C LYS A 2 -21.25 5.90 -6.06
N ILE A 3 -22.49 5.40 -5.99
CA ILE A 3 -23.00 4.67 -4.80
C ILE A 3 -22.16 3.42 -4.51
N LYS A 4 -21.85 2.61 -5.52
CA LYS A 4 -20.98 1.43 -5.37
C LYS A 4 -19.62 1.78 -4.78
N ARG A 5 -18.98 2.86 -5.26
CA ARG A 5 -17.69 3.32 -4.73
C ARG A 5 -17.78 3.78 -3.28
N LEU A 6 -18.85 4.52 -2.93
CA LEU A 6 -19.10 4.95 -1.56
C LEU A 6 -19.29 3.76 -0.62
N LEU A 7 -20.09 2.76 -1.02
CA LEU A 7 -20.28 1.52 -0.25
C LEU A 7 -18.96 0.75 -0.06
N LEU A 8 -18.11 0.69 -1.08
CA LEU A 8 -16.79 0.06 -0.96
C LEU A 8 -15.86 0.80 0.00
N ILE A 9 -15.87 2.14 -0.01
CA ILE A 9 -15.09 2.94 0.94
C ILE A 9 -15.60 2.73 2.37
N LEU A 10 -16.93 2.69 2.58
CA LEU A 10 -17.52 2.39 3.89
C LEU A 10 -17.16 0.97 4.36
N CYS A 11 -17.20 -0.02 3.47
CA CYS A 11 -16.77 -1.38 3.77
C CYS A 11 -15.29 -1.44 4.14
N LEU A 12 -14.43 -0.72 3.41
CA LEU A 12 -13.01 -0.60 3.73
C LEU A 12 -12.78 0.04 5.10
N LEU A 13 -13.50 1.11 5.42
CA LEU A 13 -13.43 1.77 6.73
C LEU A 13 -13.81 0.80 7.86
N LEU A 14 -14.94 0.10 7.72
CA LEU A 14 -15.39 -0.89 8.69
C LEU A 14 -14.39 -2.04 8.84
N PHE A 15 -13.85 -2.54 7.73
CA PHE A 15 -12.82 -3.58 7.74
C PHE A 15 -11.56 -3.13 8.48
N LEU A 16 -11.02 -1.94 8.16
CA LEU A 16 -9.80 -1.44 8.78
C LEU A 16 -9.97 -1.09 10.26
N VAL A 17 -11.15 -0.59 10.66
CA VAL A 17 -11.46 -0.34 12.08
C VAL A 17 -11.55 -1.65 12.86
N THR A 18 -12.32 -2.62 12.35
CA THR A 18 -12.45 -3.94 13.02
C THR A 18 -11.11 -4.66 13.12
N LEU A 19 -10.28 -4.59 12.08
CA LEU A 19 -8.94 -5.15 12.09
C LEU A 19 -8.01 -4.44 13.10
N TRP A 20 -8.09 -3.11 13.21
CA TRP A 20 -7.33 -2.34 14.21
C TRP A 20 -7.66 -2.81 15.63
N PHE A 21 -8.96 -2.95 15.94
CA PHE A 21 -9.39 -3.43 17.26
C PHE A 21 -8.92 -4.85 17.52
N ASN A 22 -9.08 -5.76 16.56
CA ASN A 22 -8.69 -7.16 16.72
C ASN A 22 -7.19 -7.33 16.95
N GLN A 23 -6.34 -6.61 16.20
CA GLN A 23 -4.89 -6.71 16.34
C GLN A 23 -4.38 -6.04 17.62
N ASN A 24 -5.05 -4.99 18.10
CA ASN A 24 -4.56 -4.19 19.23
C ASN A 24 -5.24 -4.50 20.57
N HIS A 25 -6.23 -5.40 20.61
CA HIS A 25 -7.07 -5.63 21.80
C HIS A 25 -6.28 -5.90 23.08
N THR A 26 -5.15 -6.62 23.01
CA THR A 26 -4.30 -6.98 24.17
C THR A 26 -3.50 -5.80 24.75
N TYR A 27 -3.40 -4.71 24.00
CA TYR A 27 -2.64 -3.50 24.33
C TYR A 27 -3.54 -2.34 24.73
N LEU A 28 -4.86 -2.44 24.48
CA LEU A 28 -5.83 -1.44 24.92
C LEU A 28 -5.81 -1.32 26.45
N GLY A 29 -5.78 -0.09 26.96
CA GLY A 29 -5.68 0.21 28.39
C GLY A 29 -4.27 0.19 28.98
N LYS A 30 -3.26 -0.30 28.25
CA LYS A 30 -1.85 -0.22 28.67
C LYS A 30 -1.24 1.05 28.07
N ASN A 31 -1.28 2.17 28.79
CA ASN A 31 -0.76 3.45 28.30
C ASN A 31 0.77 3.53 28.47
N SER A 32 1.52 2.82 27.62
CA SER A 32 3.00 2.73 27.68
C SER A 32 3.64 2.78 26.28
N ILE A 33 4.89 3.20 26.18
CA ILE A 33 5.61 3.23 24.89
C ILE A 33 5.76 1.81 24.33
N ALA A 34 5.95 0.82 25.22
CA ALA A 34 6.06 -0.59 24.84
C ALA A 34 4.80 -1.12 24.16
N SER A 35 3.61 -0.84 24.70
CA SER A 35 2.34 -1.24 24.07
C SER A 35 2.15 -0.58 22.71
N LEU A 36 2.46 0.69 22.57
CA LEU A 36 2.41 1.40 21.28
C LEU A 36 3.39 0.79 20.25
N LEU A 37 4.59 0.41 20.69
CA LEU A 37 5.53 -0.36 19.88
C LEU A 37 4.95 -1.70 19.45
N TYR A 38 4.41 -2.51 20.36
CA TYR A 38 3.87 -3.83 20.01
C TYR A 38 2.67 -3.77 19.07
N MET A 39 1.80 -2.77 19.22
CA MET A 39 0.66 -2.53 18.31
C MET A 39 1.09 -2.32 16.85
N ASN A 40 2.30 -1.78 16.63
CA ASN A 40 2.76 -1.40 15.29
C ASN A 40 3.94 -2.24 14.77
N ASN A 41 4.71 -2.87 15.66
CA ASN A 41 5.94 -3.61 15.33
C ASN A 41 5.81 -5.13 15.48
N SER A 42 4.78 -5.63 16.17
CA SER A 42 4.58 -7.08 16.24
C SER A 42 4.28 -7.65 14.85
N THR A 43 4.57 -8.94 14.64
CA THR A 43 4.27 -9.63 13.38
C THR A 43 2.80 -9.45 12.96
N PHE A 44 1.89 -9.35 13.94
CA PHE A 44 0.46 -9.15 13.73
C PHE A 44 -0.01 -7.73 14.05
N GLY A 45 0.91 -6.78 14.20
CA GLY A 45 0.60 -5.39 14.47
C GLY A 45 -0.10 -4.71 13.30
N TYR A 46 -0.88 -3.68 13.59
CA TYR A 46 -1.68 -2.96 12.59
C TYR A 46 -0.81 -2.32 11.50
N SER A 47 0.37 -1.84 11.88
CA SER A 47 1.34 -1.22 10.97
C SER A 47 2.53 -2.13 10.66
N SER A 48 2.36 -3.45 10.77
CA SER A 48 3.44 -4.40 10.50
C SER A 48 3.67 -4.58 9.00
N ILE A 49 4.90 -4.92 8.63
CA ILE A 49 5.24 -5.27 7.24
C ILE A 49 4.34 -6.39 6.74
N PHE A 50 4.13 -7.42 7.57
CA PHE A 50 3.25 -8.55 7.26
C PHE A 50 1.82 -8.11 6.93
N ALA A 51 1.25 -7.17 7.68
CA ALA A 51 -0.08 -6.64 7.40
C ALA A 51 -0.13 -5.90 6.06
N TYR A 52 0.87 -5.05 5.78
CA TYR A 52 1.00 -4.34 4.50
C TYR A 52 1.13 -5.25 3.29
N THR A 53 1.93 -6.31 3.41
CA THR A 53 2.32 -7.16 2.30
C THR A 53 1.43 -8.38 2.08
N LEU A 54 0.49 -8.69 3.00
CA LEU A 54 -0.36 -9.87 2.83
C LEU A 54 -1.84 -9.55 3.04
N PHE A 55 -2.20 -8.91 4.16
CA PHE A 55 -3.61 -8.66 4.46
C PHE A 55 -4.18 -7.48 3.68
N TYR A 56 -3.48 -6.36 3.64
CA TYR A 56 -4.01 -5.11 3.07
C TYR A 56 -3.97 -5.08 1.54
N ILE A 57 -3.22 -5.99 0.89
CA ILE A 57 -3.21 -6.11 -0.58
C ILE A 57 -4.59 -6.44 -1.11
N VAL A 58 -5.29 -7.40 -0.48
CA VAL A 58 -6.60 -7.87 -0.96
C VAL A 58 -7.64 -6.73 -0.99
N PRO A 59 -7.92 -6.01 0.11
CA PRO A 59 -8.87 -4.90 0.07
C PRO A 59 -8.38 -3.75 -0.83
N PHE A 60 -7.07 -3.52 -0.94
CA PHE A 60 -6.52 -2.53 -1.87
C PHE A 60 -6.83 -2.90 -3.34
N LEU A 61 -6.54 -4.13 -3.76
CA LEU A 61 -6.81 -4.59 -5.13
C LEU A 61 -8.31 -4.65 -5.44
N MET A 62 -9.14 -5.02 -4.46
CA MET A 62 -10.59 -4.96 -4.58
C MET A 62 -11.09 -3.52 -4.76
N LEU A 63 -10.55 -2.57 -4.00
CA LEU A 63 -10.86 -1.15 -4.19
C LEU A 63 -10.42 -0.69 -5.59
N LEU A 64 -9.18 -0.96 -5.96
CA LEU A 64 -8.59 -0.54 -7.23
C LEU A 64 -9.35 -1.06 -8.45
N SER A 65 -9.71 -2.35 -8.45
CA SER A 65 -10.48 -2.97 -9.54
C SER A 65 -11.85 -2.31 -9.80
N ASN A 66 -12.46 -1.71 -8.76
CA ASN A 66 -13.74 -1.01 -8.87
C ASN A 66 -13.62 0.48 -9.24
N PHE A 67 -12.41 1.03 -9.18
CA PHE A 67 -12.13 2.39 -9.67
C PHE A 67 -11.89 2.43 -11.17
N PHE A 68 -11.39 1.36 -11.79
CA PHE A 68 -11.23 1.30 -13.23
C PHE A 68 -12.57 1.41 -13.96
N HIS A 69 -12.69 2.47 -14.76
CA HIS A 69 -13.78 2.59 -15.74
C HIS A 69 -13.64 1.54 -16.84
N SER A 70 -14.79 1.07 -17.36
CA SER A 70 -14.83 0.19 -18.52
C SER A 70 -14.01 0.80 -19.66
N GLU A 71 -13.14 -0.02 -20.26
CA GLU A 71 -12.27 0.44 -21.32
C GLU A 71 -13.13 0.71 -22.56
N ASN A 72 -13.04 1.92 -23.11
CA ASN A 72 -13.64 2.19 -24.41
C ASN A 72 -12.62 1.79 -25.49
N PRO A 73 -12.87 0.72 -26.27
CA PRO A 73 -11.90 0.20 -27.24
C PRO A 73 -11.47 1.28 -28.25
N TYR A 74 -12.38 2.19 -28.63
CA TYR A 74 -12.08 3.30 -29.53
C TYR A 74 -11.06 4.30 -28.96
N LYS A 75 -11.05 4.50 -27.63
CA LYS A 75 -10.06 5.38 -26.97
C LYS A 75 -8.68 4.74 -26.92
N VAL A 76 -8.64 3.42 -26.73
CA VAL A 76 -7.39 2.65 -26.60
C VAL A 76 -6.71 2.44 -27.96
N MET A 77 -7.45 2.37 -29.08
CA MET A 77 -6.81 2.09 -30.37
C MET A 77 -5.91 3.22 -30.93
N ARG A 78 -6.14 4.50 -30.58
CA ARG A 78 -5.36 5.63 -31.15
C ARG A 78 -4.07 5.92 -30.38
N MET A 79 -2.91 5.83 -31.01
CA MET A 79 -1.56 5.97 -30.38
C MET A 79 -1.38 7.18 -29.45
N VAL A 80 -1.74 8.40 -29.88
CA VAL A 80 -1.65 9.60 -29.02
C VAL A 80 -2.59 9.49 -27.81
N LYS A 81 -3.77 8.90 -28.02
CA LYS A 81 -4.73 8.63 -26.94
C LYS A 81 -4.26 7.49 -26.04
N ARG A 82 -3.45 6.53 -26.51
CA ARG A 82 -2.87 5.45 -25.69
C ARG A 82 -1.98 5.99 -24.58
N LYS A 83 -1.01 6.85 -24.91
CA LYS A 83 -0.12 7.44 -23.90
C LYS A 83 -0.90 8.23 -22.85
N ASN A 84 -1.86 9.05 -23.29
CA ASN A 84 -2.70 9.83 -22.38
C ASN A 84 -3.64 8.96 -21.56
N TYR A 85 -4.16 7.87 -22.14
CA TYR A 85 -4.98 6.89 -21.45
C TYR A 85 -4.18 6.13 -20.38
N TYR A 86 -2.96 5.68 -20.69
CA TYR A 86 -2.08 5.05 -19.72
C TYR A 86 -1.76 6.00 -18.57
N LYS A 87 -1.41 7.26 -18.86
CA LYS A 87 -1.25 8.29 -17.83
C LYS A 87 -2.49 8.44 -16.96
N SER A 88 -3.68 8.49 -17.56
CA SER A 88 -4.95 8.54 -16.80
C SER A 88 -5.12 7.33 -15.88
N LYS A 89 -4.72 6.13 -16.31
CA LYS A 89 -4.79 4.91 -15.49
C LYS A 89 -3.79 4.95 -14.33
N ILE A 90 -2.58 5.46 -14.56
CA ILE A 90 -1.58 5.66 -13.50
C ILE A 90 -2.04 6.71 -12.49
N MET A 91 -2.70 7.78 -12.94
CA MET A 91 -3.31 8.77 -12.04
C MET A 91 -4.48 8.18 -11.24
N GLU A 92 -5.32 7.33 -11.85
CA GLU A 92 -6.37 6.58 -11.14
C GLU A 92 -5.76 5.69 -10.04
N ILE A 93 -4.69 4.95 -10.37
CA ILE A 93 -3.96 4.12 -9.39
C ILE A 93 -3.41 4.99 -8.27
N GLY A 94 -2.71 6.08 -8.59
CA GLY A 94 -2.14 7.00 -7.59
C GLY A 94 -3.19 7.59 -6.66
N PHE A 95 -4.36 7.95 -7.18
CA PHE A 95 -5.48 8.43 -6.36
C PHE A 95 -5.98 7.34 -5.40
N VAL A 96 -6.15 6.10 -5.87
CA VAL A 96 -6.60 4.99 -5.03
C VAL A 96 -5.55 4.64 -3.97
N SER A 97 -4.27 4.62 -4.32
CA SER A 97 -3.16 4.39 -3.37
C SER A 97 -3.14 5.48 -2.29
N LEU A 98 -3.25 6.75 -2.68
CA LEU A 98 -3.35 7.87 -1.73
C LEU A 98 -4.55 7.72 -0.80
N LEU A 99 -5.73 7.43 -1.35
CA LEU A 99 -6.97 7.26 -0.58
C LEU A 99 -6.87 6.09 0.41
N PHE A 100 -6.39 4.93 -0.04
CA PHE A 100 -6.22 3.74 0.80
C PHE A 100 -5.23 4.00 1.95
N SER A 101 -4.04 4.52 1.64
CA SER A 101 -3.01 4.84 2.64
C SER A 101 -3.48 5.91 3.63
N SER A 102 -4.22 6.91 3.16
CA SER A 102 -4.79 7.96 4.02
C SER A 102 -5.83 7.39 4.98
N ILE A 103 -6.76 6.57 4.48
CA ILE A 103 -7.79 5.92 5.32
C ILE A 103 -7.12 5.05 6.40
N HIS A 104 -6.18 4.18 6.01
CA HIS A 104 -5.42 3.36 6.95
C HIS A 104 -4.74 4.22 8.03
N THR A 105 -4.06 5.29 7.62
CA THR A 105 -3.32 6.17 8.54
C THR A 105 -4.26 6.92 9.48
N VAL A 106 -5.37 7.46 8.96
CA VAL A 106 -6.37 8.16 9.76
C VAL A 106 -6.95 7.23 10.82
N ILE A 107 -7.32 5.99 10.45
CA ILE A 107 -7.82 5.01 11.42
C ILE A 107 -6.79 4.75 12.51
N ASN A 108 -5.53 4.54 12.17
CA ASN A 108 -4.49 4.30 13.18
C ASN A 108 -4.33 5.50 14.13
N ILE A 109 -4.35 6.72 13.60
CA ILE A 109 -4.28 7.96 14.38
C ILE A 109 -5.51 8.06 15.29
N THR A 110 -6.72 8.01 14.73
CA THR A 110 -7.96 8.23 15.48
C THR A 110 -8.15 7.18 16.57
N CYS A 111 -7.96 5.90 16.23
CA CYS A 111 -8.16 4.82 17.19
C CYS A 111 -7.09 4.87 18.29
N THR A 112 -5.81 5.09 17.95
CA THR A 112 -4.76 5.20 18.98
C THR A 112 -4.98 6.41 19.89
N HIS A 113 -5.42 7.56 19.34
CA HIS A 113 -5.74 8.76 20.14
C HIS A 113 -6.90 8.56 21.13
N ILE A 114 -7.82 7.66 20.87
CA ILE A 114 -8.94 7.35 21.79
C ILE A 114 -8.44 6.59 23.03
N PHE A 115 -7.44 5.70 22.88
CA PHE A 115 -7.01 4.79 23.94
C PHE A 115 -5.69 5.16 24.64
N PHE A 116 -4.89 6.05 24.05
CA PHE A 116 -3.58 6.45 24.59
C PHE A 116 -3.56 7.93 25.00
N SER A 117 -2.80 8.24 26.05
CA SER A 117 -2.66 9.62 26.51
C SER A 117 -1.93 10.49 25.49
N LYS A 118 -2.39 11.74 25.34
CA LYS A 118 -1.76 12.72 24.43
C LYS A 118 -0.27 12.91 24.70
N ASN A 119 0.14 12.93 25.97
CA ASN A 119 1.54 13.11 26.37
C ASN A 119 2.45 12.02 25.80
N LEU A 120 2.01 10.76 25.90
CA LEU A 120 2.73 9.62 25.36
C LEU A 120 2.85 9.69 23.83
N LEU A 121 1.77 10.08 23.14
CA LEU A 121 1.78 10.20 21.68
C LEU A 121 2.70 11.31 21.17
N VAL A 122 2.81 12.41 21.93
CA VAL A 122 3.76 13.49 21.65
C VAL A 122 5.19 13.03 21.92
N GLU A 123 5.46 12.37 23.04
CA GLU A 123 6.78 11.83 23.38
C GLU A 123 7.30 10.83 22.33
N ALA A 124 6.40 10.01 21.80
CA ALA A 124 6.69 9.04 20.75
C ALA A 124 6.78 9.65 19.33
N ASN A 125 6.49 10.95 19.15
CA ASN A 125 6.31 11.59 17.85
C ASN A 125 5.35 10.82 16.92
N PHE A 126 4.31 10.22 17.51
CA PHE A 126 3.47 9.22 16.85
C PHE A 126 2.82 9.75 15.57
N LEU A 127 2.25 10.96 15.61
CA LEU A 127 1.58 11.58 14.47
C LEU A 127 2.54 11.78 13.29
N SER A 128 3.74 12.30 13.55
CA SER A 128 4.76 12.51 12.53
C SER A 128 5.18 11.18 11.88
N ILE A 129 5.37 10.13 12.69
CA ILE A 129 5.72 8.80 12.20
C ILE A 129 4.58 8.22 11.33
N CYS A 130 3.32 8.37 11.75
CA CYS A 130 2.16 7.96 10.98
C CYS A 130 2.12 8.62 9.59
N LEU A 131 2.35 9.93 9.52
CA LEU A 131 2.36 10.67 8.25
C LEU A 131 3.53 10.27 7.33
N LEU A 132 4.71 10.08 7.89
CA LEU A 132 5.88 9.60 7.13
C LEU A 132 5.65 8.18 6.59
N ASN A 133 5.05 7.32 7.41
CA ASN A 133 4.68 5.97 7.00
C ASN A 133 3.58 5.99 5.92
N MET A 134 2.61 6.91 6.01
CA MET A 134 1.58 7.08 4.97
C MET A 134 2.21 7.31 3.59
N ILE A 135 3.20 8.19 3.49
CA ILE A 135 3.90 8.47 2.22
C ILE A 135 4.54 7.19 1.65
N SER A 136 5.17 6.39 2.51
CA SER A 136 5.74 5.10 2.12
C SER A 136 4.69 4.13 1.58
N LEU A 137 3.55 4.03 2.28
CA LEU A 137 2.43 3.22 1.84
C LEU A 137 1.87 3.69 0.49
N VAL A 138 1.84 4.99 0.23
CA VAL A 138 1.39 5.50 -1.09
C VAL A 138 2.28 4.96 -2.19
N PHE A 139 3.61 5.04 -2.05
CA PHE A 139 4.53 4.52 -3.07
C PHE A 139 4.46 2.99 -3.20
N PHE A 140 4.30 2.28 -2.09
CA PHE A 140 4.13 0.84 -2.09
C PHE A 140 2.87 0.42 -2.84
N TYR A 141 1.70 0.94 -2.45
CA TYR A 141 0.44 0.60 -3.12
C TYR A 141 0.36 1.14 -4.54
N LEU A 142 1.07 2.22 -4.87
CA LEU A 142 1.23 2.68 -6.26
C LEU A 142 1.98 1.61 -7.07
N SER A 143 3.06 1.05 -6.53
CA SER A 143 3.80 -0.04 -7.16
C SER A 143 2.91 -1.28 -7.37
N VAL A 144 2.17 -1.69 -6.33
CA VAL A 144 1.21 -2.81 -6.39
C VAL A 144 0.14 -2.55 -7.46
N GLY A 145 -0.38 -1.33 -7.53
CA GLY A 145 -1.41 -0.97 -8.52
C GLY A 145 -0.88 -0.94 -9.95
N ILE A 146 0.39 -0.55 -10.16
CA ILE A 146 1.04 -0.63 -11.49
C ILE A 146 1.27 -2.10 -11.86
N MET A 147 1.71 -2.96 -10.94
CA MET A 147 1.81 -4.40 -11.16
C MET A 147 0.44 -5.01 -11.52
N PHE A 148 -0.63 -4.61 -10.84
CA PHE A 148 -1.98 -5.03 -11.19
C PHE A 148 -2.37 -4.60 -12.61
N ARG A 149 -2.04 -3.37 -13.00
CA ARG A 149 -2.33 -2.91 -14.36
C ARG A 149 -1.54 -3.71 -15.40
N LEU A 150 -0.27 -3.97 -15.13
CA LEU A 150 0.61 -4.79 -15.94
C LEU A 150 0.04 -6.20 -16.17
N THR A 151 -0.36 -6.89 -15.10
CA THR A 151 -0.94 -8.23 -15.21
C THR A 151 -2.30 -8.19 -15.91
N TYR A 152 -3.13 -7.19 -15.63
CA TYR A 152 -4.39 -6.99 -16.34
C TYR A 152 -4.16 -6.77 -17.84
N ASP A 153 -3.17 -5.97 -18.23
CA ASP A 153 -2.83 -5.74 -19.63
C ASP A 153 -2.27 -6.99 -20.31
N LEU A 154 -1.68 -7.94 -19.59
CA LEU A 154 -1.22 -9.20 -20.17
C LEU A 154 -2.35 -10.22 -20.34
N PHE A 155 -3.23 -10.36 -19.34
CA PHE A 155 -4.23 -11.44 -19.29
C PHE A 155 -5.67 -11.02 -19.62
N ASN A 156 -5.96 -9.71 -19.73
CA ASN A 156 -7.31 -9.15 -19.92
C ASN A 156 -8.36 -9.62 -18.90
N SER A 157 -7.93 -10.09 -17.72
CA SER A 157 -8.82 -10.60 -16.68
C SER A 157 -8.49 -9.96 -15.35
N VAL A 158 -9.48 -9.30 -14.74
CA VAL A 158 -9.35 -8.66 -13.42
C VAL A 158 -9.04 -9.71 -12.36
N ALA A 159 -9.74 -10.85 -12.37
CA ALA A 159 -9.54 -11.91 -11.39
C ALA A 159 -8.12 -12.50 -11.46
N LEU A 160 -7.63 -12.80 -12.67
CA LEU A 160 -6.26 -13.28 -12.86
C LEU A 160 -5.24 -12.22 -12.45
N ALA A 161 -5.47 -10.95 -12.77
CA ALA A 161 -4.58 -9.87 -12.39
C ALA A 161 -4.45 -9.73 -10.85
N ILE A 162 -5.57 -9.81 -10.11
CA ILE A 162 -5.56 -9.82 -8.64
C ILE A 162 -4.78 -11.02 -8.13
N PHE A 163 -5.11 -12.21 -8.61
CA PHE A 163 -4.50 -13.47 -8.16
C PHE A 163 -2.98 -13.47 -8.39
N ILE A 164 -2.53 -13.11 -9.60
CA ILE A 164 -1.11 -13.10 -9.95
C ILE A 164 -0.34 -12.08 -9.11
N VAL A 165 -0.85 -10.86 -8.92
CA VAL A 165 -0.19 -9.86 -8.09
C VAL A 165 -0.08 -10.33 -6.64
N TYR A 166 -1.14 -10.93 -6.11
CA TYR A 166 -1.14 -11.49 -4.77
C TYR A 166 -0.05 -12.57 -4.63
N ILE A 167 -0.01 -13.54 -5.55
CA ILE A 167 1.00 -14.61 -5.55
C ILE A 167 2.41 -14.06 -5.70
N ILE A 168 2.65 -13.04 -6.53
CA ILE A 168 3.98 -12.42 -6.67
C ILE A 168 4.41 -11.78 -5.34
N LEU A 169 3.54 -11.01 -4.68
CA LEU A 169 3.90 -10.33 -3.44
C LEU A 169 4.06 -11.31 -2.28
N ASP A 170 3.24 -12.35 -2.23
CA ASP A 170 3.32 -13.43 -1.24
C ASP A 170 4.61 -14.25 -1.41
N SER A 171 4.92 -14.65 -2.64
CA SER A 171 6.16 -15.37 -2.97
C SER A 171 7.41 -14.53 -2.72
N LEU A 172 7.38 -13.22 -3.00
CA LEU A 172 8.48 -12.32 -2.63
C LEU A 172 8.65 -12.27 -1.11
N TYR A 173 7.55 -12.17 -0.35
CA TYR A 173 7.61 -12.03 1.10
C TYR A 173 8.18 -13.28 1.76
N PHE A 174 7.64 -14.45 1.42
CA PHE A 174 8.15 -15.72 1.93
C PHE A 174 9.51 -16.09 1.36
N GLY A 175 9.76 -15.77 0.09
CA GLY A 175 11.04 -16.03 -0.59
C GLY A 175 12.20 -15.31 0.10
N VAL A 176 12.05 -14.03 0.43
CA VAL A 176 13.11 -13.30 1.14
C VAL A 176 13.29 -13.85 2.57
N LYS A 177 12.19 -14.11 3.27
CA LYS A 177 12.25 -14.64 4.64
C LYS A 177 12.92 -16.02 4.73
N LEU A 178 12.75 -16.86 3.71
CA LEU A 178 13.31 -18.22 3.67
C LEU A 178 14.73 -18.25 3.09
N LEU A 179 15.02 -17.48 2.04
CA LEU A 179 16.26 -17.61 1.27
C LEU A 179 17.34 -16.60 1.67
N LEU A 180 16.97 -15.44 2.21
CA LEU A 180 17.88 -14.33 2.49
C LEU A 180 17.76 -13.84 3.94
N PRO A 181 17.90 -14.71 4.96
CA PRO A 181 17.82 -14.27 6.36
C PRO A 181 18.90 -13.23 6.73
N ASN A 182 20.00 -13.19 5.97
CA ASN A 182 21.22 -12.48 6.32
C ASN A 182 21.34 -11.04 5.75
N GLY A 183 20.23 -10.35 5.48
CA GLY A 183 20.23 -8.88 5.56
C GLY A 183 20.52 -8.08 4.29
N TYR A 184 20.40 -8.67 3.09
CA TYR A 184 20.32 -7.87 1.88
C TYR A 184 19.09 -6.95 1.89
N TRP A 185 19.16 -5.82 1.17
CA TRP A 185 18.02 -4.94 1.03
C TRP A 185 16.93 -5.61 0.18
N GLU A 186 15.69 -5.46 0.63
CA GLU A 186 14.48 -5.90 -0.08
C GLU A 186 13.43 -4.78 -0.07
N PRO A 187 12.53 -4.72 -1.08
CA PRO A 187 11.50 -3.69 -1.15
C PRO A 187 10.59 -3.60 0.08
N PHE A 188 10.31 -4.73 0.75
CA PHE A 188 9.43 -4.73 1.93
C PHE A 188 10.09 -4.17 3.19
N ARG A 189 11.43 -4.15 3.27
CA ARG A 189 12.16 -3.56 4.39
C ARG A 189 11.94 -2.04 4.46
N ASP A 190 11.62 -1.41 3.34
CA ASP A 190 11.29 0.01 3.25
C ASP A 190 9.91 0.34 3.89
N LEU A 191 9.08 -0.68 4.17
CA LEU A 191 7.82 -0.52 4.92
C LEU A 191 8.05 -0.48 6.43
N ALA A 192 9.26 -0.74 6.91
CA ALA A 192 9.62 -0.70 8.33
C ALA A 192 9.84 0.73 8.86
N ILE A 193 9.38 1.77 8.16
CA ILE A 193 9.52 3.17 8.58
C ILE A 193 8.94 3.36 9.97
N PHE A 194 7.72 2.86 10.19
CA PHE A 194 7.03 3.02 11.47
C PHE A 194 7.86 2.46 12.63
N THR A 195 8.33 1.22 12.48
CA THR A 195 9.00 0.47 13.53
C THR A 195 10.39 1.03 13.83
N ASN A 196 11.15 1.38 12.79
CA ASN A 196 12.50 1.92 12.97
C ASN A 196 12.51 3.36 13.49
N MET A 197 11.53 4.18 13.11
CA MET A 197 11.40 5.54 13.65
C MET A 197 10.95 5.52 15.11
N LEU A 198 10.00 4.65 15.45
CA LEU A 198 9.49 4.54 16.81
C LEU A 198 10.54 4.00 17.78
N ASN A 199 11.38 3.06 17.34
CA ASN A 199 12.56 2.59 18.09
C ASN A 199 13.76 3.54 18.03
N ARG A 200 13.66 4.67 17.31
CA ARG A 200 14.76 5.63 17.09
C ARG A 200 16.02 5.04 16.44
N TYR A 201 15.87 3.94 15.69
CA TYR A 201 16.96 3.36 14.91
C TYR A 201 17.27 4.14 13.63
N TRP A 202 16.28 4.86 13.09
CA TRP A 202 16.44 5.62 11.86
C TRP A 202 16.51 7.11 12.10
N SER A 203 17.50 7.73 11.47
CA SER A 203 17.58 9.18 11.27
C SER A 203 16.78 9.60 10.04
N THR A 204 16.62 10.91 9.85
CA THR A 204 16.01 11.50 8.65
C THR A 204 16.71 11.11 7.36
N SER A 205 18.04 10.90 7.38
CA SER A 205 18.80 10.43 6.22
C SER A 205 18.34 9.06 5.75
N ASN A 206 18.05 8.14 6.67
CA ASN A 206 17.58 6.80 6.33
C ASN A 206 16.22 6.86 5.62
N LEU A 207 15.32 7.74 6.07
CA LEU A 207 14.03 7.96 5.43
C LEU A 207 14.15 8.50 4.00
N ILE A 208 15.07 9.43 3.76
CA ILE A 208 15.32 9.97 2.42
C ILE A 208 15.76 8.85 1.47
N ILE A 209 16.67 7.98 1.91
CA ILE A 209 17.14 6.86 1.09
C ILE A 209 15.98 5.89 0.79
N VAL A 210 15.13 5.60 1.78
CA VAL A 210 13.92 4.78 1.59
C VAL A 210 13.01 5.38 0.52
N TYR A 211 12.68 6.67 0.62
CA TYR A 211 11.81 7.31 -0.37
C TYR A 211 12.43 7.34 -1.77
N ILE A 212 13.74 7.58 -1.88
CA ILE A 212 14.44 7.51 -3.17
C ILE A 212 14.29 6.12 -3.78
N ARG A 213 14.51 5.04 -3.01
CA ARG A 213 14.35 3.67 -3.51
C ARG A 213 12.92 3.38 -3.95
N GLN A 214 11.93 3.79 -3.16
CA GLN A 214 10.52 3.60 -3.50
C GLN A 214 10.11 4.37 -4.78
N ILE A 215 10.59 5.60 -4.94
CA ILE A 215 10.37 6.39 -6.16
C ILE A 215 11.00 5.70 -7.38
N ILE A 216 12.23 5.17 -7.23
CA ILE A 216 12.90 4.42 -8.30
C ILE A 216 12.10 3.17 -8.69
N ILE A 217 11.59 2.40 -7.72
CA ILE A 217 10.76 1.20 -8.00
C ILE A 217 9.50 1.60 -8.78
N VAL A 218 8.78 2.62 -8.32
CA VAL A 218 7.57 3.13 -9.01
C VAL A 218 7.92 3.58 -10.43
N PHE A 219 9.04 4.28 -10.60
CA PHE A 219 9.49 4.75 -11.90
C PHE A 219 9.83 3.60 -12.85
N ILE A 220 10.55 2.56 -12.38
CA ILE A 220 10.84 1.36 -13.15
C ILE A 220 9.54 0.65 -13.57
N PHE A 221 8.62 0.43 -12.63
CA PHE A 221 7.33 -0.19 -12.97
C PHE A 221 6.51 0.65 -13.95
N TYR A 222 6.54 1.98 -13.83
CA TYR A 222 5.91 2.86 -14.80
C TYR A 222 6.53 2.73 -16.20
N LEU A 223 7.86 2.66 -16.31
CA LEU A 223 8.54 2.50 -17.61
C LEU A 223 8.19 1.14 -18.25
N VAL A 224 8.29 0.06 -17.48
CA VAL A 224 7.95 -1.30 -17.93
C VAL A 224 6.49 -1.36 -18.37
N GLY A 225 5.58 -0.84 -17.55
CA GLY A 225 4.15 -0.82 -17.87
C GLY A 225 3.78 0.08 -19.03
N SER A 226 4.43 1.24 -19.16
CA SER A 226 4.24 2.09 -20.33
C SER A 226 4.71 1.39 -21.60
N SER A 227 5.84 0.66 -21.56
CA SER A 227 6.36 -0.07 -22.72
C SER A 227 5.41 -1.18 -23.16
N ILE A 228 4.99 -2.04 -22.22
CA ILE A 228 4.06 -3.14 -22.49
C ILE A 228 2.72 -2.63 -23.00
N PHE A 229 2.16 -1.58 -22.38
CA PHE A 229 0.87 -1.02 -22.79
C PHE A 229 0.91 -0.39 -24.19
N LEU A 230 1.98 0.35 -24.53
CA LEU A 230 2.09 1.02 -25.82
C LEU A 230 2.29 0.02 -26.98
N ASN A 231 3.03 -1.06 -26.72
CA ASN A 231 3.35 -2.10 -27.70
C ASN A 231 2.27 -3.19 -27.83
N LYS A 232 1.22 -3.14 -27.01
CA LYS A 232 0.14 -4.12 -27.06
C LYS A 232 -0.66 -3.97 -28.36
N ASP A 233 -0.72 -5.05 -29.13
CA ASP A 233 -1.60 -5.17 -30.29
C ASP A 233 -3.04 -5.39 -29.82
N TYR A 234 -3.84 -4.33 -29.86
CA TYR A 234 -5.29 -4.43 -29.69
C TYR A 234 -5.91 -4.91 -31.01
N LYS A 235 -5.77 -6.20 -31.30
CA LYS A 235 -6.58 -6.85 -32.35
C LYS A 235 -8.01 -6.94 -31.84
N LYS A 236 -8.95 -6.53 -32.69
CA LYS A 236 -10.39 -6.32 -32.41
C LYS A 236 -11.03 -7.50 -31.70
#